data_AF-A0A963CRG1-F1
#
_entry.id   AF-A0A963CRG1-F1
#
_cell.length_a   1.000
_cell.length_b   1.000
_cell.length_c   1.000
_cell.angle_alpha   90.00
_cell.angle_beta   90.00
_cell.angle_gamma   90.00
#
_symmetry.space_group_name_H-M   'P 1'
#
loop_
_entity.id
_entity.type
_entity.pdbx_description
1 polymer ?
#
loop_
_entity_poly.entity_id
_entity_poly.type
_entity_poly.pdbx_seq_one_letter_code
_entity_poly.pdbx_strand_id
1 'polypeptide(L)'
;MEDLDFDALRELAEHKPAQYFRERKRLIEGYISSHPPQQQARLREFQLQIDRVRAQAGSPLRATRMMMGMMEEQLEALRERLLSLQAETDGLARLMRKPGDADN
;
A
#
# COMPACT_ATOMS: atom_id res chain seq x y z
N MET A 1 10.87 -0.61 -16.61
CA MET A 1 10.68 -1.78 -15.74
C MET A 1 10.62 -2.95 -16.71
N GLU A 2 11.55 -3.89 -16.66
CA GLU A 2 11.43 -5.12 -17.49
C GLU A 2 10.04 -5.72 -17.24
N ASP A 3 9.36 -6.14 -18.32
CA ASP A 3 8.09 -6.84 -18.20
C ASP A 3 8.30 -8.07 -17.33
N LEU A 4 7.65 -8.07 -16.18
CA LEU A 4 7.76 -9.15 -15.21
C LEU A 4 7.04 -10.36 -15.80
N ASP A 5 7.79 -11.40 -16.16
CA ASP A 5 7.23 -12.61 -16.74
C ASP A 5 6.55 -13.46 -15.65
N PHE A 6 5.23 -13.26 -15.51
CA PHE A 6 4.42 -13.98 -14.53
C PHE A 6 4.27 -15.46 -14.86
N ASP A 7 4.30 -15.86 -16.14
CA ASP A 7 4.18 -17.25 -16.53
C ASP A 7 5.45 -18.03 -16.14
N ALA A 8 6.63 -17.45 -16.39
CA ALA A 8 7.89 -18.03 -15.93
C ALA A 8 7.95 -18.14 -14.39
N LEU A 9 7.48 -17.13 -13.66
CA LEU A 9 7.42 -17.17 -12.19
C LEU A 9 6.43 -18.24 -11.69
N ARG A 10 5.31 -18.44 -12.37
CA ARG A 10 4.35 -19.50 -12.04
C ARG A 10 4.98 -20.88 -12.24
N GLU A 11 5.64 -21.12 -13.38
CA GLU A 11 6.34 -22.39 -13.64
C GLU A 11 7.40 -22.69 -12.58
N LEU A 12 8.18 -21.66 -12.18
CA LEU A 12 9.15 -21.81 -11.09
C LEU A 12 8.45 -22.16 -9.76
N ALA A 13 7.31 -21.56 -9.45
CA ALA A 13 6.60 -21.84 -8.22
C ALA A 13 6.08 -23.29 -8.16
N GLU A 14 5.60 -23.80 -9.29
CA GLU A 14 5.03 -25.15 -9.39
C GLU A 14 6.11 -26.24 -9.42
N HIS A 15 7.18 -26.03 -10.19
CA HIS A 15 8.15 -27.09 -10.48
C HIS A 15 9.49 -26.92 -9.75
N LYS A 16 9.86 -25.69 -9.37
CA LYS A 16 11.18 -25.38 -8.77
C LYS A 16 11.07 -24.35 -7.64
N PRO A 17 10.41 -24.67 -6.51
CA PRO A 17 10.08 -23.68 -5.46
C PRO A 17 11.30 -22.92 -4.92
N ALA A 18 12.43 -23.60 -4.75
CA ALA A 18 13.67 -22.96 -4.29
C ALA A 18 14.20 -21.90 -5.29
N GLN A 19 14.02 -22.12 -6.60
CA GLN A 19 14.38 -21.15 -7.63
C GLN A 19 13.40 -19.98 -7.64
N TYR A 20 12.10 -20.25 -7.50
CA TYR A 20 11.08 -19.21 -7.36
C TYR A 20 11.41 -18.23 -6.22
N PHE A 21 11.76 -18.73 -5.03
CA PHE A 21 12.06 -17.85 -3.89
C PHE A 21 13.32 -17.01 -4.10
N ARG A 22 14.34 -17.56 -4.78
CA ARG A 22 15.53 -16.79 -5.14
C ARG A 22 15.20 -15.70 -6.15
N GLU A 23 14.45 -16.04 -7.19
CA GLU A 23 14.09 -15.11 -8.25
C GLU A 23 13.18 -14.00 -7.74
N ARG A 24 12.18 -14.35 -6.94
CA ARG A 24 11.34 -13.38 -6.23
C ARG A 24 12.19 -12.40 -5.41
N LYS A 25 13.15 -12.90 -4.61
CA LYS A 25 14.01 -12.05 -3.79
C LYS A 25 14.86 -11.11 -4.66
N ARG A 26 15.39 -11.61 -5.78
CA ARG A 26 16.17 -10.82 -6.75
C ARG A 26 15.33 -9.68 -7.34
N LEU A 27 14.12 -9.98 -7.80
CA LEU A 27 13.21 -8.99 -8.40
C LEU A 27 12.82 -7.89 -7.40
N ILE A 28 12.49 -8.28 -6.17
CA ILE A 28 12.11 -7.33 -5.11
C ILE A 28 13.30 -6.43 -4.73
N GLU A 29 14.49 -6.99 -4.52
CA GLU A 29 15.66 -6.17 -4.16
C GLU A 29 16.09 -5.28 -5.34
N GLY A 30 15.99 -5.76 -6.58
CA GLY A 30 16.20 -4.95 -7.78
C GLY A 30 15.24 -3.76 -7.85
N TYR A 31 13.96 -3.99 -7.57
CA TYR A 31 12.97 -2.92 -7.49
C TYR A 31 13.30 -1.92 -6.39
N ILE A 32 13.55 -2.37 -5.16
CA ILE A 32 13.88 -1.50 -4.03
C ILE A 32 15.14 -0.67 -4.32
N SER A 33 16.21 -1.30 -4.80
CA SER A 33 17.48 -0.63 -5.09
C SER A 33 17.41 0.40 -6.23
N SER A 34 16.45 0.24 -7.16
CA SER A 34 16.22 1.22 -8.23
C SER A 34 15.57 2.54 -7.77
N HIS A 35 15.06 2.61 -6.53
CA HIS A 35 14.44 3.81 -5.99
C HIS A 35 15.44 4.68 -5.20
N PRO A 36 15.18 6.00 -5.04
CA PRO A 36 16.02 6.88 -4.25
C PRO A 36 16.23 6.37 -2.81
N PRO A 37 17.42 6.57 -2.19
CA PRO A 37 17.74 6.03 -0.86
C PRO A 37 16.70 6.34 0.23
N GLN A 38 16.08 7.52 0.17
CA GLN A 38 15.04 7.96 1.10
C GLN A 38 13.79 7.09 1.04
N GLN A 39 13.49 6.49 -0.12
CA GLN A 39 12.34 5.61 -0.33
C GLN A 39 12.66 4.13 -0.07
N GLN A 40 13.93 3.73 -0.21
CA GLN A 40 14.34 2.33 -0.04
C GLN A 40 14.02 1.79 1.36
N ALA A 41 14.26 2.58 2.40
CA ALA A 41 13.96 2.18 3.78
C ALA A 41 12.48 1.85 3.96
N ARG A 42 11.59 2.75 3.50
CA ARG A 42 10.14 2.56 3.54
C ARG A 42 9.68 1.36 2.72
N LEU A 43 10.27 1.14 1.53
CA LEU A 43 9.94 -0.01 0.70
C LEU A 43 10.36 -1.34 1.36
N ARG A 44 11.50 -1.39 2.06
CA ARG A 44 11.92 -2.57 2.82
C ARG A 44 10.99 -2.86 4.00
N GLU A 45 10.56 -1.83 4.72
CA GLU A 45 9.57 -1.98 5.79
C GLU A 45 8.24 -2.55 5.25
N PHE A 46 7.78 -2.02 4.12
CA PHE A 46 6.56 -2.51 3.47
C PHE A 46 6.71 -3.97 3.00
N GLN A 47 7.86 -4.32 2.42
CA GLN A 47 8.15 -5.70 2.03
C GLN A 47 8.15 -6.65 3.24
N LEU A 48 8.70 -6.25 4.37
CA LEU A 48 8.65 -7.02 5.62
C LEU A 48 7.22 -7.24 6.10
N GLN A 49 6.34 -6.24 5.96
CA GLN A 49 4.92 -6.38 6.29
C GLN A 49 4.24 -7.40 5.37
N ILE A 50 4.48 -7.34 4.06
CA ILE A 50 3.98 -8.31 3.08
C ILE A 50 4.43 -9.73 3.45
N ASP A 51 5.71 -9.91 3.77
CA ASP A 51 6.25 -11.23 4.11
C ASP A 51 5.64 -11.79 5.40
N ARG A 52 5.37 -10.96 6.40
CA ARG A 52 4.66 -11.37 7.63
C ARG A 52 3.23 -11.83 7.32
N VAL A 53 2.48 -11.08 6.51
CA VAL A 53 1.11 -11.45 6.12
C VAL A 53 1.12 -12.78 5.37
N ARG A 54 2.07 -12.97 4.44
CA ARG A 54 2.23 -14.23 3.70
C ARG A 54 2.53 -15.42 4.62
N ALA A 55 3.40 -15.24 5.61
CA ALA A 55 3.74 -16.29 6.57
C ALA A 55 2.55 -16.70 7.45
N GLN A 56 1.71 -15.73 7.85
CA GLN A 56 0.54 -15.97 8.69
C GLN A 56 -0.66 -16.55 7.93
N ALA A 57 -0.81 -16.21 6.65
CA ALA A 57 -1.99 -16.56 5.87
C ALA A 57 -2.10 -18.07 5.53
N GLY A 58 -0.99 -18.81 5.53
CA GLY A 58 -1.00 -20.26 5.23
C GLY A 58 -1.31 -20.65 3.77
N SER A 59 -1.76 -19.71 2.94
CA SER A 59 -1.87 -19.90 1.49
C SER A 59 -1.72 -18.58 0.73
N PRO A 60 -1.25 -18.60 -0.54
CA PRO A 60 -1.12 -17.39 -1.35
C PRO A 60 -2.44 -16.63 -1.50
N LEU A 61 -3.54 -17.34 -1.78
CA LEU A 61 -4.86 -16.71 -1.97
C LEU A 61 -5.35 -16.02 -0.69
N ARG A 62 -5.14 -16.63 0.48
CA ARG A 62 -5.49 -16.01 1.76
C ARG A 62 -4.63 -14.79 2.04
N ALA A 63 -3.34 -14.85 1.72
CA ALA A 63 -2.44 -13.70 1.86
C ALA A 63 -2.93 -12.51 1.03
N THR A 64 -3.31 -12.75 -0.23
CA THR A 64 -3.85 -11.71 -1.12
C THR A 64 -5.12 -11.08 -0.54
N ARG A 65 -6.06 -11.89 -0.04
CA ARG A 65 -7.28 -11.37 0.60
C ARG A 65 -6.97 -10.52 1.83
N MET A 66 -6.05 -10.98 2.68
CA MET A 66 -5.64 -10.22 3.87
C MET A 66 -5.00 -8.89 3.48
N MET A 67 -4.09 -8.88 2.51
CA MET A 67 -3.46 -7.65 2.04
C MET A 67 -4.48 -6.67 1.44
N MET A 68 -5.45 -7.16 0.65
CA MET A 68 -6.53 -6.33 0.12
C MET A 68 -7.42 -5.73 1.22
N GLY A 69 -7.77 -6.53 2.24
CA GLY A 69 -8.53 -6.02 3.39
C GLY A 69 -7.77 -4.93 4.16
N MET A 70 -6.46 -5.11 4.37
CA MET A 70 -5.64 -4.06 4.98
C MET A 70 -5.61 -2.78 4.15
N MET A 71 -5.60 -2.87 2.81
CA MET A 71 -5.68 -1.69 1.94
C MET A 71 -7.03 -0.99 2.03
N GLU A 72 -8.12 -1.77 2.11
CA GLU A 72 -9.48 -1.26 2.29
C GLU A 72 -9.64 -0.51 3.62
N GLU A 73 -9.13 -1.09 4.72
CA GLU A 73 -9.11 -0.45 6.05
C GLU A 73 -8.37 0.90 6.03
N GLN A 74 -7.21 0.95 5.37
CA GLN A 74 -6.44 2.21 5.24
C GLN A 74 -7.19 3.25 4.40
N LEU A 75 -7.87 2.82 3.33
CA LEU A 75 -8.66 3.72 2.50
C LEU A 75 -9.85 4.30 3.26
N GLU A 76 -10.53 3.48 4.06
CA GLU A 76 -11.64 3.95 4.89
C GLU A 76 -11.15 4.92 5.98
N ALA A 77 -10.03 4.61 6.64
CA ALA A 77 -9.43 5.52 7.62
C ALA A 77 -9.05 6.88 7.00
N LEU A 78 -8.51 6.89 5.78
CA LEU A 78 -8.22 8.11 5.04
C LEU A 78 -9.49 8.89 4.70
N ARG A 79 -10.55 8.20 4.28
CA ARG A 79 -11.86 8.78 3.98
C ARG A 79 -12.47 9.45 5.22
N GLU A 80 -12.47 8.77 6.36
CA GLU A 80 -12.95 9.31 7.62
C GLU A 80 -12.17 10.57 8.03
N ARG A 81 -10.84 10.54 7.91
CA ARG A 81 -9.99 11.69 8.22
C ARG A 81 -10.29 12.88 7.31
N LEU A 82 -10.53 12.63 6.03
CA LEU A 82 -10.88 13.66 5.05
C LEU A 82 -12.23 14.31 5.40
N LEU A 83 -13.25 13.51 5.74
CA LEU A 83 -14.56 14.02 6.16
C LEU A 83 -14.46 14.87 7.43
N SER A 84 -13.65 14.46 8.41
CA SER A 84 -13.40 15.25 9.63
C SER A 84 -12.78 16.61 9.29
N LEU A 85 -11.74 16.62 8.45
CA LEU A 85 -11.07 17.85 8.04
C LEU A 85 -11.99 18.78 7.25
N GLN A 86 -12.86 18.25 6.39
CA GLN A 86 -13.87 19.03 5.69
C GLN A 86 -14.84 19.69 6.67
N ALA A 87 -15.36 18.95 7.64
CA ALA A 87 -16.28 19.49 8.65
C ALA A 87 -15.62 20.60 9.51
N GLU A 88 -14.36 20.42 9.90
CA GLU A 88 -13.58 21.43 10.62
C GLU A 88 -13.38 22.70 9.76
N THR A 89 -13.02 22.52 8.48
CA THR A 89 -12.82 23.63 7.54
C THR A 89 -14.12 24.40 7.30
N ASP A 90 -15.25 23.71 7.12
CA ASP A 90 -16.57 24.32 6.96
C ASP A 90 -17.00 25.08 8.22
N GLY A 91 -16.72 24.54 9.40
CA GLY A 91 -16.96 25.20 10.68
C GLY A 91 -16.18 26.50 10.81
N LEU A 92 -14.89 26.47 10.48
CA LEU A 92 -14.04 27.67 10.45
C LEU A 92 -14.54 28.69 9.41
N ALA A 93 -14.89 28.26 8.20
CA ALA A 93 -15.43 29.13 7.17
C ALA A 93 -16.71 29.85 7.62
N ARG A 94 -17.60 29.16 8.34
CA ARG A 94 -18.81 29.77 8.93
C ARG A 94 -18.48 30.80 10.01
N LEU A 95 -17.49 30.53 10.87
CA LEU A 95 -17.05 31.48 11.90
C LEU A 95 -16.35 32.71 11.29
N MET A 96 -15.63 32.52 10.19
CA MET A 96 -14.96 33.61 9.46
C MET A 96 -15.93 34.46 8.63
N ARG A 97 -17.12 33.92 8.29
CA ARG A 97 -18.19 34.70 7.66
C ARG A 97 -18.80 35.63 8.73
N LYS A 98 -18.31 36.86 8.81
CA LYS A 98 -18.83 37.88 9.74
C LYS A 98 -20.36 38.03 9.58
N PRO A 99 -21.11 38.21 10.68
CA PRO A 99 -22.45 38.79 10.61
C PRO A 99 -22.29 40.28 10.30
N GLY A 100 -22.39 40.65 9.02
CA GLY A 100 -22.23 42.05 8.61
C GLY A 100 -22.41 42.37 7.12
N ASP A 101 -22.25 41.40 6.22
CA ASP A 101 -22.34 41.68 4.76
C ASP A 101 -23.76 41.53 4.18
N ALA A 102 -24.80 41.64 5.01
CA ALA A 102 -26.20 41.54 4.56
C ALA A 102 -26.92 42.90 4.44
N ASP A 103 -26.32 44.00 4.88
CA ASP A 103 -26.89 45.35 4.75
C ASP A 103 -25.89 46.30 4.07
N ASN A 104 -25.89 46.30 2.73
CA ASN A 104 -25.74 47.51 1.91
C ASN A 104 -26.20 47.24 0.46
#